data_AF-A0A7V3QLE3-F1
#
_entry.id   AF-A0A7V3QLE3-F1
#
_cell.length_a   1.000
_cell.length_b   1.000
_cell.length_c   1.000
_cell.angle_alpha   90.00
_cell.angle_beta   90.00
_cell.angle_gamma   90.00
#
_symmetry.space_group_name_H-M   'P 1'
#
loop_
_entity.id
_entity.type
_entity.pdbx_description
1 polymer ?
#
loop_
_entity_poly.entity_id
_entity_poly.type
_entity_poly.pdbx_seq_one_letter_code
_entity_poly.pdbx_strand_id
1 'polypeptide(L)'
;MKIFIKKFLTKKGFTLIEILVVATIIALLAGGATISYSQLNKQSCDAKRKADLEQIRAALEMYRSNNGIYPVNLSILTTPAP
;
A
#
# COMPACT_ATOMS: atom_id res chain seq x y z
N MET A 1 -30.33 48.42 -41.28
CA MET A 1 -29.15 48.62 -40.40
C MET A 1 -29.23 47.64 -39.23
N LYS A 2 -28.42 46.57 -39.25
CA LYS A 2 -27.94 45.83 -38.07
C LYS A 2 -26.91 44.80 -38.53
N ILE A 3 -25.64 45.18 -38.45
CA ILE A 3 -24.49 44.28 -38.60
C ILE A 3 -24.47 43.38 -37.36
N PHE A 4 -24.68 42.07 -37.54
CA PHE A 4 -24.58 41.07 -36.47
C PHE A 4 -23.13 40.57 -36.41
N ILE A 5 -22.34 41.14 -35.50
CA ILE A 5 -20.95 40.73 -35.25
C ILE A 5 -21.00 39.39 -34.50
N LYS A 6 -20.70 38.30 -35.21
CA LYS A 6 -20.55 36.97 -34.64
C LYS A 6 -19.19 36.90 -33.95
N LYS A 7 -19.18 36.99 -32.61
CA LYS A 7 -17.97 36.84 -31.77
C LYS A 7 -17.46 35.40 -31.90
N PHE A 8 -16.35 35.18 -32.60
CA PHE A 8 -15.65 33.88 -32.64
C PHE A 8 -15.12 33.59 -31.23
N LEU A 9 -15.80 32.72 -30.50
CA LEU A 9 -15.32 32.20 -29.22
C LEU A 9 -14.07 31.36 -29.51
N THR A 10 -12.88 31.91 -29.23
CA THR A 10 -11.60 31.22 -29.36
C THR A 10 -11.56 30.03 -28.39
N LYS A 11 -11.89 28.84 -28.89
CA LYS A 11 -11.66 27.57 -28.19
C LYS A 11 -10.13 27.40 -28.13
N LYS A 12 -9.52 27.63 -26.97
CA LYS A 12 -8.12 27.29 -26.73
C LYS A 12 -7.99 25.76 -26.76
N GLY A 13 -7.38 25.24 -27.82
CA GLY A 13 -7.03 23.82 -27.94
C GLY A 13 -5.69 23.52 -27.28
N PHE A 14 -5.48 22.26 -26.91
CA PHE A 14 -4.18 21.78 -26.44
C PHE A 14 -3.17 21.71 -27.59
N THR A 15 -1.92 21.99 -27.28
CA THR A 15 -0.79 21.87 -28.21
C THR A 15 -0.24 20.44 -28.24
N LEU A 16 0.39 20.07 -29.35
CA LEU A 16 1.07 18.77 -29.46
C LEU A 16 2.21 18.63 -28.45
N ILE A 17 2.92 19.72 -28.15
CA ILE A 17 4.02 19.74 -27.18
C ILE A 17 3.51 19.49 -25.75
N GLU A 18 2.33 19.98 -25.38
CA GLU A 18 1.73 19.70 -24.06
C GLU A 18 1.43 18.21 -23.88
N ILE A 19 0.82 17.57 -24.88
CA ILE A 19 0.53 16.13 -24.80
C ILE A 19 1.82 15.31 -24.77
N LEU A 20 2.85 15.72 -25.51
CA LEU A 20 4.16 15.06 -25.51
C LEU A 20 4.81 15.12 -24.13
N VAL A 21 4.89 16.30 -23.51
CA VAL A 21 5.52 16.48 -22.20
C VAL A 21 4.72 15.78 -21.09
N VAL A 22 3.39 15.81 -21.16
CA VAL A 22 2.55 15.11 -20.17
C VAL A 22 2.72 13.60 -20.27
N ALA A 23 2.74 13.04 -21.50
CA ALA A 23 2.92 11.61 -21.70
C ALA A 23 4.30 11.12 -21.19
N THR A 24 5.37 11.91 -21.40
CA THR A 24 6.70 11.55 -20.90
C THR A 24 6.78 11.57 -19.38
N ILE A 25 6.17 12.57 -18.73
CA ILE A 25 6.09 12.63 -17.26
C ILE A 25 5.30 11.43 -16.71
N ILE A 26 4.16 11.09 -17.30
CA ILE A 26 3.35 9.94 -16.87
C ILE A 26 4.14 8.64 -17.02
N ALA A 27 4.83 8.42 -18.15
CA ALA A 27 5.63 7.22 -18.37
C ALA A 27 6.75 7.06 -17.33
N LEU A 28 7.43 8.16 -16.99
CA LEU A 28 8.51 8.16 -16.00
C LEU A 28 7.97 7.86 -14.59
N LEU A 29 6.88 8.52 -14.19
CA LEU A 29 6.24 8.29 -12.88
C LEU A 29 5.68 6.87 -12.76
N ALA A 30 5.03 6.35 -13.81
CA ALA A 30 4.45 5.00 -13.82
C ALA A 30 5.53 3.91 -13.68
N GLY A 31 6.66 4.07 -14.37
CA GLY A 31 7.81 3.16 -14.24
C GLY A 31 8.37 3.13 -12.81
N GLY A 32 8.60 4.30 -12.21
CA GLY A 32 9.12 4.40 -10.84
C GLY A 32 8.14 3.88 -9.76
N ALA A 33 6.85 4.19 -9.91
CA ALA A 33 5.82 3.79 -8.94
C ALA A 33 5.68 2.26 -8.82
N THR A 34 5.79 1.55 -9.94
CA THR A 34 5.61 0.08 -9.98
C THR A 34 6.67 -0.66 -9.15
N ILE A 35 7.94 -0.23 -9.23
CA ILE A 35 9.05 -0.84 -8.48
C ILE A 35 8.87 -0.60 -6.98
N SER A 36 8.52 0.63 -6.59
CA SER A 36 8.29 1.00 -5.20
C SER A 36 7.13 0.20 -4.58
N TYR A 37 6.02 0.06 -5.30
CA TYR A 37 4.85 -0.69 -4.83
C TYR A 37 5.14 -2.17 -4.55
N SER A 38 5.89 -2.84 -5.43
CA SER A 38 6.28 -4.25 -5.24
C SER A 38 7.13 -4.44 -3.98
N GLN A 39 8.08 -3.53 -3.74
CA GLN A 39 8.95 -3.57 -2.57
C GLN A 39 8.19 -3.31 -1.26
N LEU A 40 7.25 -2.36 -1.26
CA LEU A 40 6.40 -2.07 -0.10
C LEU A 40 5.51 -3.27 0.27
N ASN A 41 4.95 -3.98 -0.70
CA ASN A 41 4.15 -5.18 -0.43
C ASN A 41 4.98 -6.29 0.23
N LYS A 42 6.20 -6.53 -0.26
CA LYS A 42 7.12 -7.50 0.36
C LYS A 42 7.42 -7.12 1.81
N GLN A 43 7.77 -5.85 2.04
CA GLN A 43 8.03 -5.35 3.39
C GLN A 43 6.80 -5.45 4.31
N SER A 44 5.60 -5.18 3.79
CA SER A 44 4.35 -5.33 4.56
C SER A 44 4.11 -6.78 4.96
N CYS A 45 4.34 -7.74 4.06
CA CYS A 45 4.25 -9.17 4.37
C CYS A 45 5.30 -9.59 5.41
N ASP A 46 6.53 -9.08 5.32
CA ASP A 46 7.59 -9.35 6.28
C ASP A 46 7.26 -8.77 7.66
N ALA A 47 6.75 -7.54 7.71
CA ALA A 47 6.31 -6.89 8.92
C ALA A 47 5.18 -7.67 9.58
N LYS A 48 4.19 -8.13 8.81
CA LYS A 48 3.10 -8.97 9.31
C LYS A 48 3.63 -10.27 9.92
N ARG A 49 4.50 -10.99 9.20
CA ARG A 49 5.11 -12.23 9.72
C ARG A 49 5.91 -12.01 11.00
N LYS A 50 6.68 -10.92 11.09
CA LYS A 50 7.41 -10.55 12.31
C LYS A 50 6.45 -10.26 13.47
N ALA A 51 5.36 -9.53 13.21
CA ALA A 51 4.35 -9.24 14.21
C ALA A 51 3.66 -10.52 14.73
N ASP A 52 3.30 -11.44 13.82
CA ASP A 52 2.69 -12.72 14.18
C ASP A 52 3.64 -13.57 15.05
N LEU A 53 4.95 -13.60 14.73
CA LEU A 53 5.95 -14.28 15.54
C LEU A 53 6.12 -13.67 16.94
N GLU A 54 6.12 -12.35 17.06
CA GLU A 54 6.18 -11.69 18.37
C GLU A 54 4.92 -11.97 19.21
N GLN A 55 3.74 -12.03 18.60
CA GLN A 55 2.52 -12.42 19.29
C GLN A 55 2.60 -13.85 19.83
N ILE A 56 3.09 -14.79 19.02
CA ILE A 56 3.30 -16.18 19.46
C ILE A 56 4.31 -16.23 20.61
N ARG A 57 5.43 -15.51 20.50
CA ARG A 57 6.45 -15.43 21.57
C ARG A 57 5.86 -14.90 22.87
N ALA A 58 5.06 -13.83 22.79
CA ALA A 58 4.40 -13.25 23.96
C ALA A 58 3.42 -14.24 24.61
N ALA A 59 2.62 -14.96 23.82
CA ALA A 59 1.71 -15.98 24.32
C ALA A 59 2.45 -17.14 25.00
N LEU A 60 3.58 -17.59 24.43
CA LEU A 60 4.43 -18.63 25.01
C LEU A 60 5.03 -18.20 26.35
N GLU A 61 5.55 -16.96 26.42
CA GLU A 61 6.14 -16.46 27.66
C GLU A 61 5.09 -16.23 28.75
N MET A 62 3.89 -15.78 28.38
CA MET A 62 2.75 -15.66 29.30
C MET A 62 2.35 -17.03 29.87
N TYR A 63 2.29 -18.07 29.04
CA TYR A 63 2.01 -19.43 29.51
C TYR A 63 3.09 -19.93 30.47
N ARG A 64 4.37 -19.73 30.12
CA ARG A 64 5.49 -20.10 30.98
C ARG A 64 5.48 -19.35 32.30
N SER A 65 5.16 -18.06 32.29
CA SER A 65 5.05 -17.25 33.51
C SER A 65 4.03 -17.85 34.49
N ASN A 66 2.92 -18.37 33.97
CA ASN A 66 1.85 -18.94 34.79
C ASN A 66 2.11 -20.40 35.22
N ASN A 67 2.74 -21.21 34.36
CA ASN A 67 2.86 -22.66 34.56
C ASN A 67 4.29 -23.15 34.82
N GLY A 68 5.29 -22.26 34.81
CA GLY A 68 6.72 -22.55 35.01
C GLY A 68 7.40 -23.28 33.85
N ILE A 69 6.65 -23.76 32.86
CA ILE A 69 7.13 -24.61 31.75
C ILE A 69 6.55 -24.07 30.43
N TYR A 70 7.31 -24.16 29.34
CA TYR A 70 6.78 -23.88 28.00
C TYR A 70 5.75 -24.95 27.58
N PRO A 71 4.71 -24.58 26.81
CA PRO A 71 3.68 -25.52 26.41
C PRO A 71 4.25 -26.57 25.46
N VAL A 72 4.00 -27.84 25.77
CA VAL A 72 4.44 -28.99 24.98
C VAL A 72 3.51 -29.30 23.79
N ASN A 73 2.37 -28.61 23.71
CA ASN A 73 1.35 -28.87 22.69
C ASN A 73 0.66 -27.56 22.26
N LEU A 74 0.42 -27.43 20.95
CA LEU A 74 -0.16 -26.22 20.33
C LEU A 74 -1.59 -25.95 20.83
N SER A 75 -2.34 -26.99 21.17
CA SER A 75 -3.74 -26.91 21.63
C SER A 75 -3.91 -26.11 22.93
N ILE A 76 -2.84 -26.00 23.73
CA ILE A 76 -2.84 -25.26 24.99
C ILE A 76 -2.74 -23.74 24.75
N LEU A 77 -2.28 -23.34 23.57
CA LEU A 77 -2.15 -21.92 23.16
C LEU A 77 -3.36 -21.40 22.38
N THR A 78 -4.21 -22.30 21.86
CA THR A 78 -5.40 -21.97 21.05
C THR A 78 -6.70 -22.10 21.82
N THR A 79 -6.67 -22.64 23.04
CA THR A 79 -7.82 -22.70 23.92
C THR A 79 -7.81 -21.45 24.82
N PRO A 80 -8.86 -20.61 24.80
CA PRO A 80 -8.97 -19.55 25.78
C PRO A 80 -9.10 -20.23 27.15
N ALA A 81 -8.26 -19.81 28.10
CA ALA A 81 -8.44 -20.22 29.48
C ALA A 81 -9.87 -19.85 29.93
N PRO A 82 -10.55 -20.69 30.73
CA PRO A 82 -11.84 -20.35 31.32
C PRO A 82 -11.77 -19.09 32.19
#